data_AF-A0A660NSI0-F1
#
_entry.id   AF-A0A660NSI0-F1
#
_cell.length_a   1.000
_cell.length_b   1.000
_cell.length_c   1.000
_cell.angle_alpha   90.00
_cell.angle_beta   90.00
_cell.angle_gamma   90.00
#
_symmetry.space_group_name_H-M   'P 1'
#
loop_
_entity.id
_entity.type
_entity.pdbx_description
1 polymer ?
#
loop_
_entity_poly.entity_id
_entity_poly.type
_entity_poly.pdbx_seq_one_letter_code
_entity_poly.pdbx_strand_id
1 'polypeptide(L)'
;CDTEDEEEGYEISFYLPIKHYSDDLGEMKIEKSYAKLTSVNVPSHYLPFAVDWGGNYFAIDLQSGNIVLLFMDLGEFTEDCVEYLAESYSEFVENLVKAED
;
A
#
# COMPACT_ATOMS: atom_id res chain seq x y z
N CYS A 1 30.65 8.66 -16.13
CA CYS A 1 29.45 8.11 -16.76
C CYS A 1 28.46 8.02 -15.64
N ASP A 2 27.77 9.12 -15.38
CA ASP A 2 26.80 9.24 -14.31
C ASP A 2 25.55 8.52 -14.80
N THR A 3 25.40 7.25 -14.42
CA THR A 3 24.09 6.60 -14.41
C THR A 3 23.39 7.20 -13.22
N GLU A 4 22.53 8.19 -13.48
CA GLU A 4 21.51 8.61 -12.53
C GLU A 4 20.83 7.34 -12.05
N ASP A 5 21.02 7.01 -10.77
CA ASP A 5 20.30 5.93 -10.11
C ASP A 5 18.81 6.28 -10.28
N GLU A 6 18.09 5.56 -11.15
CA GLU A 6 16.63 5.56 -11.14
C GLU A 6 16.23 5.25 -9.69
N GLU A 7 15.65 6.20 -8.98
CA GLU A 7 15.24 5.95 -7.59
C GLU A 7 14.26 4.76 -7.60
N GLU A 8 14.71 3.61 -7.05
CA GLU A 8 13.88 2.43 -6.81
C GLU A 8 12.77 2.79 -5.80
N GLY A 9 11.72 3.43 -6.29
CA GLY A 9 10.54 3.81 -5.53
C GLY A 9 9.36 2.87 -5.79
N TYR A 10 8.38 2.92 -4.90
CA TYR A 10 7.10 2.24 -5.10
C TYR A 10 6.08 3.21 -5.69
N GLU A 11 5.35 2.78 -6.72
CA GLU A 11 4.30 3.58 -7.35
C GLU A 11 2.92 3.25 -6.76
N ILE A 12 2.16 4.28 -6.39
CA ILE A 12 0.74 4.14 -6.07
C ILE A 12 -0.05 4.18 -7.37
N SER A 13 -0.70 3.07 -7.72
CA SER A 13 -1.60 3.03 -8.86
C SER A 13 -2.96 3.62 -8.50
N PHE A 14 -3.54 3.20 -7.38
CA PHE A 14 -4.87 3.64 -6.96
C PHE A 14 -5.01 3.78 -5.46
N TYR A 15 -5.67 4.85 -5.03
CA TYR A 15 -6.19 4.96 -3.67
C TYR A 15 -7.51 4.20 -3.55
N LEU A 16 -7.68 3.48 -2.43
CA LEU A 16 -8.88 2.72 -2.13
C LEU A 16 -9.97 3.67 -1.61
N PRO A 17 -11.15 3.72 -2.25
CA PRO A 17 -12.23 4.60 -1.83
C PRO A 17 -12.89 4.11 -0.53
N ILE A 18 -13.21 5.07 0.36
CA ILE A 18 -14.00 4.84 1.59
C ILE A 18 -15.47 5.24 1.40
N LYS A 19 -15.72 6.41 0.78
CA LYS A 19 -17.07 7.00 0.67
C LYS A 19 -17.54 7.19 -0.77
N HIS A 20 -16.66 7.74 -1.61
CA HIS A 20 -16.96 8.05 -2.99
C HIS A 20 -16.40 6.94 -3.86
N TYR A 21 -17.23 5.94 -4.14
CA TYR A 21 -16.85 4.81 -4.97
C TYR A 21 -16.73 5.23 -6.43
N SER A 22 -15.75 4.66 -7.13
CA SER A 22 -15.62 4.76 -8.58
C SER A 22 -15.89 3.39 -9.20
N ASP A 23 -16.66 3.36 -10.29
CA ASP A 23 -16.86 2.15 -11.09
C ASP A 23 -15.59 1.76 -11.85
N ASP A 24 -14.66 2.71 -12.06
CA ASP A 24 -13.39 2.48 -12.77
C ASP A 24 -12.43 1.57 -11.98
N LEU A 25 -12.56 1.55 -10.64
CA LEU A 25 -11.81 0.67 -9.74
C LEU A 25 -12.53 -0.67 -9.49
N GLY A 26 -13.68 -0.89 -10.15
CA GLY A 26 -14.56 -2.01 -9.90
C GLY A 26 -14.99 -2.10 -8.44
N GLU A 27 -14.87 -3.30 -7.86
CA GLU A 27 -15.23 -3.54 -6.46
C GLU A 27 -14.09 -3.26 -5.46
N MET A 28 -12.96 -2.68 -5.88
CA MET A 28 -11.85 -2.36 -4.97
C MET A 28 -12.22 -1.18 -4.07
N LYS A 29 -12.54 -1.51 -2.82
CA LYS A 29 -12.93 -0.60 -1.73
C LYS A 29 -12.15 -0.97 -0.49
N ILE A 30 -11.96 -0.01 0.41
CA ILE A 30 -11.18 -0.26 1.63
C ILE A 30 -11.70 -1.48 2.41
N GLU A 31 -13.02 -1.65 2.55
CA GLU A 31 -13.60 -2.75 3.34
C GLU A 31 -13.41 -4.11 2.64
N LYS A 32 -13.52 -4.14 1.32
CA LYS A 32 -13.32 -5.36 0.53
C LYS A 32 -11.85 -5.77 0.49
N SER A 33 -10.95 -4.80 0.34
CA SER A 33 -9.51 -5.03 0.41
C SER A 33 -9.10 -5.52 1.79
N TYR A 34 -9.59 -4.89 2.86
CA TYR A 34 -9.34 -5.34 4.23
C TYR A 34 -9.86 -6.77 4.49
N ALA A 35 -11.08 -7.08 4.04
CA ALA A 35 -11.63 -8.44 4.14
C ALA A 35 -10.79 -9.46 3.35
N LYS A 36 -10.27 -9.09 2.18
CA LYS A 36 -9.37 -9.94 1.39
C LYS A 36 -8.07 -10.22 2.16
N LEU A 37 -7.39 -9.19 2.63
CA LEU A 37 -6.11 -9.33 3.37
C LEU A 37 -6.27 -10.23 4.60
N THR A 38 -7.30 -9.99 5.42
CA THR A 38 -7.56 -10.80 6.61
C THR A 38 -7.93 -12.25 6.28
N SER A 39 -8.54 -12.53 5.13
CA SER A 39 -8.83 -13.89 4.68
C SER A 39 -7.60 -14.70 4.24
N VAL A 40 -6.48 -14.02 3.98
CA VAL A 40 -5.18 -14.64 3.62
C VAL A 40 -4.14 -14.47 4.74
N ASN A 41 -4.61 -14.41 5.99
CA ASN A 41 -3.79 -14.35 7.21
C ASN A 41 -2.91 -13.10 7.39
N VAL A 42 -3.16 -12.01 6.66
CA VAL A 42 -2.55 -10.72 6.99
C VAL A 42 -3.08 -10.24 8.34
N PRO A 43 -2.22 -9.79 9.28
CA PRO A 43 -2.66 -9.27 10.57
C PRO A 43 -3.70 -8.16 10.45
N SER A 44 -4.77 -8.26 11.25
CA SER A 44 -5.94 -7.37 11.16
C SER A 44 -5.67 -5.91 11.58
N HIS A 45 -4.47 -5.60 12.08
CA HIS A 45 -4.07 -4.23 12.39
C HIS A 45 -3.60 -3.45 11.17
N TYR A 46 -3.35 -4.09 10.03
CA TYR A 46 -3.04 -3.39 8.79
C TYR A 46 -4.32 -2.94 8.07
N LEU A 47 -4.51 -1.64 7.93
CA LEU A 47 -5.61 -1.04 7.18
C LEU A 47 -5.10 -0.55 5.82
N PRO A 48 -5.44 -1.21 4.70
CA PRO A 48 -4.98 -0.79 3.38
C PRO A 48 -5.65 0.52 2.95
N PHE A 49 -4.91 1.42 2.32
CA PHE A 49 -5.45 2.67 1.76
C PHE A 49 -5.10 2.88 0.28
N ALA A 50 -4.11 2.17 -0.26
CA ALA A 50 -3.76 2.23 -1.67
C ALA A 50 -3.17 0.89 -2.15
N VAL A 51 -3.03 0.75 -3.47
CA VAL A 51 -2.50 -0.45 -4.14
C VAL A 51 -1.57 -0.05 -5.29
N ASP A 52 -0.55 -0.86 -5.55
CA ASP A 52 0.31 -0.78 -6.73
C ASP A 52 -0.22 -1.64 -7.90
N TRP A 53 0.51 -1.65 -9.03
CA TRP A 53 0.15 -2.45 -10.21
C TRP A 53 0.38 -3.95 -10.01
N GLY A 54 1.22 -4.33 -9.03
CA GLY A 54 1.50 -5.71 -8.64
C GLY A 54 0.43 -6.32 -7.71
N GLY A 55 -0.46 -5.49 -7.16
CA GLY A 55 -1.46 -5.91 -6.18
C GLY A 55 -0.95 -5.93 -4.73
N ASN A 56 0.18 -5.27 -4.46
CA ASN A 56 0.68 -4.99 -3.12
C ASN A 56 -0.05 -3.79 -2.52
N TYR A 57 -0.22 -3.78 -1.20
CA TYR A 57 -1.04 -2.78 -0.53
C TYR A 57 -0.20 -1.83 0.30
N PHE A 58 -0.42 -0.53 0.11
CA PHE A 58 0.00 0.47 1.08
C PHE A 58 -1.02 0.48 2.22
N ALA A 59 -0.54 0.36 3.45
CA ALA A 59 -1.39 0.23 4.63
C ALA A 59 -0.90 1.09 5.80
N ILE A 60 -1.85 1.47 6.65
CA ILE A 60 -1.56 2.02 7.98
C ILE A 60 -1.50 0.85 8.95
N ASP A 61 -0.42 0.71 9.69
CA ASP A 61 -0.39 -0.11 10.90
C ASP A 61 -1.15 0.63 12.02
N LEU A 62 -2.34 0.14 12.38
CA LEU A 62 -3.19 0.74 13.41
C LEU A 62 -2.62 0.64 14.82
N GLN A 63 -1.57 -0.15 15.06
CA GLN A 63 -0.91 -0.24 16.36
C GLN A 63 0.14 0.86 16.54
N SER A 64 0.93 1.14 15.50
CA SER A 64 2.02 2.12 15.55
C SER A 64 1.67 3.48 14.94
N GLY A 65 0.77 3.50 13.94
CA GLY A 65 0.50 4.65 13.09
C GLY A 65 1.38 4.71 11.84
N ASN A 66 2.36 3.81 11.70
CA ASN A 66 3.30 3.77 10.59
C ASN A 66 2.60 3.42 9.27
N ILE A 67 3.20 3.88 8.18
CA ILE A 67 2.84 3.52 6.82
C ILE A 67 3.77 2.41 6.35
N VAL A 68 3.18 1.35 5.81
CA VAL A 68 3.91 0.16 5.33
C VAL A 68 3.43 -0.26 3.94
N LEU A 69 4.29 -0.94 3.19
CA LEU A 69 3.91 -1.70 2.00
C LEU A 69 3.81 -3.18 2.37
N LEU A 70 2.72 -3.82 1.94
CA LEU A 70 2.46 -5.24 2.15
C LEU A 70 2.67 -5.98 0.83
N PHE A 71 3.75 -6.76 0.75
CA PHE A 71 4.01 -7.64 -0.38
C PHE A 71 3.08 -8.85 -0.34
N MET A 72 2.31 -9.05 -1.41
CA MET A 72 1.28 -10.08 -1.48
C MET A 72 1.68 -11.28 -2.36
N ASP A 73 2.82 -11.20 -3.02
CA ASP A 73 3.32 -12.15 -4.02
C ASP A 73 4.45 -13.08 -3.51
N LEU A 74 4.91 -12.88 -2.27
CA LEU A 74 5.99 -13.65 -1.64
C LEU A 74 5.56 -15.00 -1.05
N GLY A 75 4.27 -15.37 -1.15
CA GLY A 75 3.73 -16.63 -0.64
C GLY A 75 2.95 -16.47 0.66
N GLU A 76 3.28 -17.27 1.68
CA GLU A 76 2.67 -17.11 3.01
C GLU A 76 3.07 -15.75 3.61
N PHE A 77 2.10 -15.04 4.18
CA PHE A 77 2.35 -13.72 4.73
C PHE A 77 3.16 -13.80 6.03
N THR A 78 4.33 -13.18 6.05
CA THR A 78 5.25 -13.13 7.20
C THR A 78 5.76 -11.70 7.43
N GLU A 79 6.62 -11.49 8.43
CA GLU A 79 7.21 -10.17 8.71
C GLU A 79 8.06 -9.65 7.53
N ASP A 80 8.70 -10.55 6.78
CA ASP A 80 9.47 -10.19 5.58
C ASP A 80 8.60 -9.65 4.43
N CYS A 81 7.27 -9.78 4.54
CA CYS A 81 6.31 -9.22 3.58
C CYS A 81 5.93 -7.77 3.91
N VAL A 82 6.48 -7.16 4.96
CA VAL A 82 6.14 -5.82 5.43
C VAL A 82 7.34 -4.90 5.29
N GLU A 83 7.24 -3.92 4.40
CA GLU A 83 8.25 -2.87 4.22
C GLU A 83 7.77 -1.60 4.92
N TYR A 84 8.63 -0.98 5.73
CA TYR A 84 8.34 0.31 6.36
C TYR A 84 8.54 1.45 5.37
N LEU A 85 7.59 2.39 5.31
CA LEU A 85 7.66 3.54 4.40
C LEU A 85 7.75 4.89 5.14
N ALA A 86 6.95 5.09 6.19
CA ALA A 86 6.91 6.36 6.92
C ALA A 86 6.34 6.19 8.33
N GLU A 87 6.58 7.16 9.21
CA GLU A 87 6.13 7.16 10.60
C GLU A 87 4.64 7.52 10.72
N SER A 88 4.11 8.22 9.71
CA SER A 88 2.73 8.67 9.69
C SER A 88 2.21 8.89 8.26
N TYR A 89 0.89 8.93 8.12
CA TYR A 89 0.25 9.25 6.83
C TYR A 89 0.60 10.66 6.33
N SER A 90 0.78 11.62 7.23
CA SER A 90 1.17 12.98 6.87
C SER A 90 2.57 13.03 6.28
N GLU A 91 3.55 12.41 6.95
CA GLU A 91 4.92 12.30 6.43
C GLU A 91 4.94 11.57 5.07
N PHE A 92 4.20 10.47 4.94
CA PHE A 92 4.08 9.75 3.68
C PHE A 92 3.61 10.65 2.53
N VAL A 93 2.51 11.40 2.72
CA VAL A 93 1.95 12.29 1.69
C VAL A 93 2.88 13.46 1.36
N GLU A 94 3.57 14.01 2.37
CA GLU A 94 4.51 15.12 2.18
C GLU A 94 5.74 14.73 1.35
N ASN A 95 6.10 13.45 1.34
CA ASN A 95 7.24 12.92 0.59
C ASN A 95 6.85 12.25 -0.74
N LEU A 96 5.56 12.27 -1.14
CA LEU A 96 5.15 11.77 -2.44
C LEU A 96 5.74 12.63 -3.57
N VAL A 97 6.37 11.96 -4.53
CA VAL A 97 6.82 12.55 -5.79
C VAL A 97 5.89 12.15 -6.92
N LYS A 98 5.85 12.97 -7.97
CA LYS A 98 5.11 12.60 -9.18
C LYS A 98 5.90 11.50 -9.90
N ALA A 99 5.24 10.38 -10.23
CA ALA A 99 5.82 9.37 -11.10
C ALA A 99 6.22 9.98 -12.45
N GLU A 100 7.38 9.57 -12.98
CA GLU A 100 7.83 9.92 -14.32
C GLU A 100 7.18 8.98 -15.35
N ASP A 101 6.76 9.54 -16.50
CA ASP A 101 6.08 8.81 -17.60
C ASP A 101 7.08 8.21 -18.60
#